data_AF-A0A2S7DEY1-F1
#
_entry.id   AF-A0A2S7DEY1-F1
#
_cell.length_a   1.000
_cell.length_b   1.000
_cell.length_c   1.000
_cell.angle_alpha   90.00
_cell.angle_beta   90.00
_cell.angle_gamma   90.00
#
_symmetry.space_group_name_H-M   'P 1'
#
loop_
_entity.id
_entity.type
_entity.pdbx_description
1 polymer ?
#
loop_
_entity_poly.entity_id
_entity_poly.type
_entity_poly.pdbx_seq_one_letter_code
_entity_poly.pdbx_strand_id
1 'polypeptide(L)'
;MRNTLDWAALPPTAKLCLQVALLHGGLMHTECGYIGRNAPADTQQRFGAVVVAQLMQQGLATADCGDERQVALTNSALVLFHANASAGVNA
;
A
#
# COMPACT_ATOMS: atom_id res chain seq x y z
N MET A 1 -15.53 -6.55 16.30
CA MET A 1 -14.13 -6.46 16.75
C MET A 1 -13.49 -5.27 16.04
N ARG A 2 -13.11 -4.21 16.78
CA ARG A 2 -12.40 -3.06 16.17
C ARG A 2 -10.95 -3.51 15.97
N ASN A 3 -10.59 -3.82 14.74
CA ASN A 3 -9.18 -4.00 14.40
C ASN A 3 -8.57 -2.59 14.39
N THR A 4 -8.05 -2.15 15.54
CA THR A 4 -7.21 -0.94 15.64
C THR A 4 -5.98 -1.20 14.81
N LEU A 5 -6.07 -0.80 13.55
CA LEU A 5 -5.03 -0.98 12.57
C LEU A 5 -3.87 -0.07 12.97
N ASP A 6 -2.82 -0.70 13.50
CA ASP A 6 -1.68 0.01 14.06
C ASP A 6 -0.58 0.10 13.01
N TRP A 7 -0.18 1.33 12.68
CA TRP A 7 0.90 1.56 11.74
C TRP A 7 2.20 0.93 12.24
N ALA A 8 2.51 0.97 13.54
CA ALA A 8 3.75 0.42 14.06
C ALA A 8 3.80 -1.11 13.89
N ALA A 9 2.66 -1.80 13.99
CA ALA A 9 2.54 -3.24 13.76
C ALA A 9 2.73 -3.69 12.30
N LEU A 10 2.65 -2.77 11.32
CA LEU A 10 2.90 -3.12 9.92
C LEU A 10 4.39 -3.42 9.69
N PRO A 11 4.72 -4.48 8.92
CA PRO A 11 6.09 -4.77 8.56
C PRO A 11 6.68 -3.62 7.71
N PRO A 12 8.01 -3.38 7.79
CA PRO A 12 8.64 -2.26 7.09
C PRO A 12 8.42 -2.29 5.57
N THR A 13 8.35 -3.48 4.98
CA THR A 13 8.04 -3.67 3.56
C THR A 13 6.60 -3.30 3.20
N ALA A 14 5.62 -3.56 4.07
CA ALA A 14 4.23 -3.14 3.86
C ALA A 14 4.06 -1.62 3.98
N LYS A 15 4.77 -0.99 4.92
CA LYS A 15 4.81 0.48 5.05
C LYS A 15 5.35 1.12 3.77
N LEU A 16 6.48 0.62 3.26
CA LEU A 16 7.06 1.07 1.98
C LEU A 16 6.10 0.82 0.81
N CYS A 17 5.49 -0.36 0.74
CA CYS A 17 4.52 -0.69 -0.31
C CYS A 17 3.34 0.29 -0.31
N LEU A 18 2.79 0.57 0.86
CA LEU A 18 1.69 1.51 1.04
C LEU A 18 2.10 2.95 0.66
N GLN A 19 3.31 3.37 1.04
CA GLN A 19 3.83 4.69 0.69
C GLN A 19 4.03 4.84 -0.83
N VAL A 20 4.61 3.84 -1.50
CA VAL A 20 4.76 3.82 -2.97
C VAL A 20 3.39 3.80 -3.64
N ALA A 21 2.47 2.98 -3.15
CA ALA A 21 1.10 2.94 -3.65
C ALA A 21 0.42 4.32 -3.55
N LEU A 22 0.60 5.05 -2.44
CA LEU A 22 0.06 6.40 -2.28
C LEU A 22 0.73 7.40 -3.22
N LEU A 23 2.06 7.35 -3.32
CA LEU A 23 2.83 8.25 -4.17
C LEU A 23 2.48 8.08 -5.66
N HIS A 24 2.21 6.84 -6.09
CA HIS A 24 1.95 6.49 -7.48
C HIS A 24 0.46 6.26 -7.78
N GLY A 25 -0.46 6.55 -6.85
CA GLY A 25 -1.90 6.46 -7.06
C GLY A 25 -2.45 5.04 -7.24
N GLY A 26 -1.79 4.06 -6.63
CA GLY A 26 -2.14 2.64 -6.64
C GLY A 26 -0.93 1.73 -6.86
N LEU A 27 -1.19 0.43 -6.84
CA LEU A 27 -0.24 -0.60 -7.26
C LEU A 27 -0.75 -1.29 -8.52
N MET A 28 0.18 -1.80 -9.32
CA MET A 28 -0.07 -2.60 -10.50
C MET A 28 0.67 -3.92 -10.37
N HIS A 29 -0.02 -5.01 -10.64
CA HIS A 29 0.51 -6.35 -10.68
C HIS A 29 1.21 -6.60 -12.02
N THR A 30 2.46 -7.03 -11.94
CA THR A 30 3.34 -7.38 -13.05
C THR A 30 3.86 -8.79 -12.88
N GLU A 31 4.50 -9.34 -13.92
CA GLU A 31 5.08 -10.69 -13.89
C GLU A 31 6.17 -10.87 -12.81
N CYS A 32 6.80 -9.78 -12.37
CA CYS A 32 7.81 -9.77 -11.32
C CYS A 32 7.27 -9.36 -9.93
N GLY A 33 5.97 -9.16 -9.78
CA GLY A 33 5.33 -8.71 -8.54
C GLY A 33 4.58 -7.38 -8.68
N TYR A 34 4.37 -6.67 -7.59
CA TYR A 34 3.58 -5.43 -7.55
C TYR A 34 4.50 -4.21 -7.57
N ILE A 35 4.20 -3.24 -8.44
CA ILE A 35 4.90 -1.96 -8.53
C ILE A 35 3.90 -0.81 -8.40
N GLY A 36 4.36 0.43 -8.17
CA GLY A 36 3.46 1.58 -8.21
C GLY A 36 2.82 1.76 -9.59
N ARG A 37 1.53 2.10 -9.66
CA ARG A 37 0.78 2.29 -10.93
C ARG A 37 1.49 3.27 -11.87
N ASN A 38 1.98 4.38 -11.32
CA ASN A 38 2.77 5.39 -12.03
C ASN A 38 4.28 5.24 -11.86
N ALA A 39 4.77 4.09 -11.39
CA ALA A 39 6.19 3.85 -11.25
C ALA A 39 6.80 3.40 -12.59
N PRO A 40 8.06 3.74 -12.89
CA PRO A 40 8.73 3.23 -14.08
C PRO A 40 8.81 1.70 -14.03
N ALA A 41 8.61 1.04 -15.18
CA ALA A 41 8.62 -0.42 -15.28
C ALA A 41 9.95 -1.06 -14.83
N ASP A 42 11.05 -0.31 -14.91
CA ASP A 42 12.39 -0.73 -14.46
C ASP A 42 12.60 -0.52 -12.95
N THR A 43 11.58 -0.08 -12.20
CA THR A 43 11.74 0.16 -10.77
C THR A 43 12.16 -1.12 -10.04
N GLN A 44 13.18 -0.98 -9.17
CA GLN A 44 13.57 -2.02 -8.23
C GLN A 44 12.60 -2.11 -7.04
N GLN A 45 11.69 -1.16 -6.88
CA GLN A 45 10.67 -1.17 -5.83
C GLN A 45 9.53 -2.12 -6.17
N ARG A 46 9.83 -3.41 -6.14
CA ARG A 46 8.91 -4.51 -6.41
C ARG A 46 8.48 -5.12 -5.09
N PHE A 47 7.17 -5.26 -4.91
CA PHE A 47 6.57 -5.82 -3.72
C PHE A 47 6.00 -7.20 -4.01
N GLY A 48 6.24 -8.12 -3.08
CA GLY A 48 5.69 -9.47 -3.17
C GLY A 48 4.16 -9.47 -2.95
N ALA A 49 3.49 -10.45 -3.54
CA ALA A 49 2.04 -10.65 -3.38
C ALA A 49 1.60 -10.77 -1.91
N VAL A 50 2.46 -11.35 -1.06
CA VAL A 50 2.20 -11.51 0.39
C VAL A 50 1.99 -10.16 1.08
N VAL A 51 2.78 -9.15 0.71
CA VAL A 51 2.69 -7.80 1.30
C VAL A 51 1.36 -7.15 0.90
N VAL A 52 0.98 -7.27 -0.37
CA VAL A 52 -0.29 -6.73 -0.88
C VAL A 52 -1.48 -7.46 -0.27
N ALA A 53 -1.41 -8.78 -0.14
CA ALA A 53 -2.44 -9.57 0.52
C ALA A 53 -2.63 -9.16 1.99
N GLN A 54 -1.53 -8.87 2.72
CA GLN A 54 -1.63 -8.32 4.07
C GLN A 54 -2.32 -6.95 4.09
N LEU A 55 -1.96 -6.04 3.17
CA LEU A 55 -2.63 -4.74 3.06
C LEU A 55 -4.13 -4.90 2.76
N MET A 56 -4.50 -5.87 1.91
CA MET A 56 -5.90 -6.19 1.62
C MET A 56 -6.63 -6.78 2.83
N GLN A 57 -6.01 -7.70 3.57
CA GLN A 57 -6.57 -8.27 4.80
C GLN A 57 -6.80 -7.21 5.88
N GLN A 58 -5.93 -6.20 5.94
CA GLN A 58 -6.08 -5.06 6.83
C GLN A 58 -7.06 -4.00 6.28
N GLY A 59 -7.60 -4.18 5.07
CA GLY A 59 -8.53 -3.23 4.46
C GLY A 59 -7.88 -1.91 4.02
N LEU A 60 -6.57 -1.91 3.77
CA LEU A 60 -5.78 -0.76 3.30
C LEU A 60 -5.69 -0.72 1.78
N ALA A 61 -5.75 -1.89 1.14
CA ALA A 61 -5.72 -2.05 -0.30
C ALA A 61 -6.93 -2.87 -0.75
N THR A 62 -7.39 -2.62 -1.98
CA THR A 62 -8.44 -3.39 -2.63
C THR A 62 -8.10 -3.56 -4.10
N ALA A 63 -8.48 -4.70 -4.68
CA ALA A 63 -8.42 -4.84 -6.13
C ALA A 63 -9.34 -3.79 -6.77
N ASP A 64 -8.89 -3.19 -7.87
CA ASP A 64 -9.68 -2.24 -8.64
C ASP A 64 -10.75 -3.01 -9.42
N CYS A 65 -11.98 -2.49 -9.44
CA CYS A 65 -13.11 -3.19 -10.06
C CYS A 65 -13.01 -3.20 -11.60
N GLY A 66 -12.27 -2.26 -12.19
CA GLY A 66 -12.07 -2.20 -13.64
C GLY A 66 -10.92 -3.07 -14.13
N ASP A 67 -10.01 -3.48 -13.23
CA ASP A 67 -8.76 -4.13 -13.60
C ASP A 67 -8.22 -4.94 -12.42
N GLU A 68 -8.34 -6.26 -12.49
CA GLU A 68 -7.94 -7.19 -11.41
C GLU A 68 -6.43 -7.12 -11.10
N ARG A 69 -5.65 -6.61 -12.06
CA ARG A 69 -4.21 -6.39 -11.92
C ARG A 69 -3.90 -5.08 -11.19
N GLN A 70 -4.86 -4.18 -11.08
CA GLN A 70 -4.68 -2.93 -10.38
C GLN A 70 -5.20 -3.06 -8.95
N VAL A 71 -4.43 -2.49 -8.02
CA VAL A 71 -4.77 -2.48 -6.62
C VAL A 71 -4.87 -1.03 -6.20
N ALA A 72 -6.10 -0.61 -5.93
CA ALA A 72 -6.42 0.70 -5.41
C ALA A 72 -6.24 0.71 -3.89
N LEU A 73 -5.89 1.87 -3.35
CA LEU A 73 -5.85 2.09 -1.91
C LEU A 73 -7.21 2.51 -1.40
N THR A 74 -7.55 2.07 -0.20
CA THR A 74 -8.79 2.47 0.47
C THR A 74 -8.61 3.80 1.20
N ASN A 75 -9.71 4.45 1.58
CA ASN A 75 -9.65 5.62 2.46
C ASN A 75 -8.94 5.33 3.79
N SER A 76 -9.03 4.09 4.30
CA SER A 76 -8.33 3.70 5.54
C SER A 76 -6.82 3.78 5.38
N ALA A 77 -6.29 3.40 4.22
CA ALA A 77 -4.87 3.54 3.88
C ALA A 77 -4.42 5.01 3.89
N LEU A 78 -5.21 5.88 3.27
CA LEU A 78 -4.97 7.32 3.26
C LEU A 78 -4.96 7.89 4.68
N VAL A 79 -6.01 7.60 5.46
CA VAL A 79 -6.13 8.08 6.85
C VAL A 79 -4.97 7.59 7.71
N LEU A 80 -4.61 6.31 7.60
CA LEU A 80 -3.50 5.73 8.37
C LEU A 80 -2.16 6.39 8.00
N PHE A 81 -1.90 6.56 6.71
CA PHE A 81 -0.67 7.20 6.25
C PHE A 81 -0.61 8.66 6.68
N HIS A 82 -1.71 9.41 6.54
CA HIS A 82 -1.78 10.80 7.01
C HIS A 82 -1.59 10.90 8.52
N ALA A 83 -2.22 10.03 9.31
CA ALA A 83 -2.05 9.98 10.75
C ALA A 83 -0.59 9.71 11.15
N ASN A 84 0.10 8.81 10.44
CA ASN A 84 1.52 8.55 10.68
C ASN A 84 2.45 9.67 10.15
N ALA A 85 2.17 10.22 8.97
CA ALA A 85 2.98 11.28 8.37
C ALA A 85 2.91 12.58 9.19
N SER A 86 1.74 12.88 9.76
CA SER A 86 1.57 14.01 10.69
C SER A 86 2.05 13.71 12.12
N ALA A 87 2.16 12.44 12.52
CA ALA A 87 2.85 12.07 13.76
C ALA A 87 4.38 12.22 13.66
N GLY A 88 4.96 12.22 12.45
CA GLY A 88 6.39 12.41 12.22
C GLY A 88 6.88 13.86 12.16
N VAL A 89 5.99 14.86 12.21
CA VAL A 89 6.34 16.30 12.09
C VAL A 89 6.27 17.06 13.42
N ASN A 90 6.14 16.36 14.55
CA ASN A 90 6.21 16.97 15.89
C ASN A 90 7.15 16.18 16.81
N ALA A 91 8.44 16.15 16.45
CA ALA A 91 9.52 15.77 17.37
C ALA A 91 10.61 16.84 17.33
#